data_AF-A0A7R8WYA9-F1
#
_entry.id   AF-A0A7R8WYA9-F1
#
_cell.length_a   1.000
_cell.length_b   1.000
_cell.length_c   1.000
_cell.angle_alpha   90.00
_cell.angle_beta   90.00
_cell.angle_gamma   90.00
#
_symmetry.space_group_name_H-M   'P 1'
#
loop_
_entity.id
_entity.type
_entity.pdbx_description
1 polymer ?
#
loop_
_entity_poly.entity_id
_entity_poly.type
_entity_poly.pdbx_seq_one_letter_code
_entity_poly.pdbx_strand_id
1 'polypeptide(L)'
;MMATFAHYVICVLSLLLLPGGWARDEPECCPGQDQYLVYDRETNVTECHIRATNRTIGPPFLPDCETEVKLVLDQPDPSLLAITPRCRDELLEEDGTFVNAFLFCPSSGFGTDPPDLEQGGSKILVRKCCPLEEGYDLRQQECVPRPFSWWLPVLHPETREVRNLSSDNYQLNIDDLSSIPCAKYMLTPKKDPRETYHVLRNTGHLYIQALNSTYSPEEFCLDHGRIDNESWIDLARICHPKEKKILADCKGKVCVQKCCVQTDYLHESGVGPPRCSPAERLWDSKKIFHSHPPAEEVHVITNFPLCPGMTGRGIPLRPTNNPKDKFYLTESGGLMVEKYKMVVDVPRYCVDDIGASSGTLDPIAIVCFPEGSNVKDKAREVIYIIYSVLLVLSATFLLLTFLLYLILPERKSLHGKTLLCYVGCLLVASIALSVAQIGSDNGISNSVCLAAALVTFFFYLSAFFWLNVMSFDIWWNLRCDNNFFS
;
A
#
# COMPACT_ATOMS: atom_id res chain seq x y z
N MET A 1 40.76 17.12 -3.44
CA MET A 1 40.08 15.80 -3.61
C MET A 1 39.52 15.26 -2.29
N MET A 2 40.30 15.13 -1.20
CA MET A 2 39.75 14.64 0.08
C MET A 2 39.03 15.68 0.95
N ALA A 3 39.49 16.94 0.98
CA ALA A 3 38.75 18.02 1.63
C ALA A 3 37.41 18.30 0.92
N THR A 4 37.38 18.13 -0.40
CA THR A 4 36.18 18.18 -1.23
C THR A 4 35.27 16.96 -0.99
N PHE A 5 35.82 15.76 -0.77
CA PHE A 5 35.04 14.57 -0.43
C PHE A 5 34.45 14.64 0.97
N ALA A 6 35.22 15.09 1.96
CA ALA A 6 34.72 15.35 3.32
C ALA A 6 33.64 16.44 3.30
N HIS A 7 33.83 17.53 2.54
CA HIS A 7 32.77 18.51 2.31
C HIS A 7 31.54 17.91 1.61
N TYR A 8 31.72 17.02 0.64
CA TYR A 8 30.60 16.38 -0.06
C TYR A 8 29.82 15.44 0.87
N VAL A 9 30.53 14.63 1.68
CA VAL A 9 29.95 13.74 2.68
C VAL A 9 29.25 14.54 3.77
N ILE A 10 29.85 15.62 4.27
CA ILE A 10 29.23 16.53 5.24
C ILE A 10 28.03 17.25 4.61
N CYS A 11 28.10 17.70 3.37
CA CYS A 11 26.99 18.38 2.68
C CYS A 11 25.82 17.41 2.42
N VAL A 12 26.09 16.16 2.03
CA VAL A 12 25.08 15.11 1.87
C VAL A 12 24.51 14.68 3.23
N LEU A 13 25.33 14.56 4.27
CA LEU A 13 24.87 14.35 5.65
C LEU A 13 24.00 15.51 6.12
N SER A 14 24.37 16.76 5.85
CA SER A 14 23.57 17.94 6.18
C SER A 14 22.26 17.97 5.39
N LEU A 15 22.26 17.63 4.10
CA LEU A 15 21.02 17.52 3.30
C LEU A 15 20.09 16.41 3.81
N LEU A 16 20.64 15.34 4.39
CA LEU A 16 19.88 14.21 4.94
C LEU A 16 19.50 14.39 6.43
N LEU A 17 20.23 15.22 7.19
CA LEU A 17 20.06 15.45 8.63
C LEU A 17 19.53 16.85 8.98
N LEU A 18 19.39 17.76 8.01
CA LEU A 18 18.70 19.03 8.23
C LEU A 18 17.28 18.70 8.72
N PRO A 19 16.86 19.25 9.88
CA PRO A 19 15.46 19.38 10.20
C PRO A 19 14.93 20.52 9.33
N GLY A 20 14.93 20.32 8.01
CA GLY A 20 13.90 20.95 7.20
C GLY A 20 12.62 20.39 7.79
N GLY A 21 11.81 21.24 8.42
CA GLY A 21 10.47 20.84 8.80
C GLY A 21 9.80 20.34 7.54
N TRP A 22 9.70 19.03 7.36
CA TRP A 22 8.92 18.42 6.30
C TRP A 22 7.45 18.51 6.70
N ALA A 23 6.99 19.75 6.93
CA ALA A 23 5.62 20.09 6.63
C ALA A 23 5.50 19.88 5.12
N ARG A 24 4.46 19.17 4.68
CA ARG A 24 4.05 19.24 3.28
C ARG A 24 3.89 20.73 2.98
N ASP A 25 4.71 21.31 2.10
CA ASP A 25 4.45 22.67 1.62
C ASP A 25 3.08 22.63 0.93
N GLU A 26 2.11 23.22 1.62
CA GLU A 26 0.76 23.43 1.12
C GLU A 26 0.83 24.42 -0.06
N PRO A 27 0.03 24.26 -1.13
CA PRO A 27 0.03 25.20 -2.25
C PRO A 27 -0.18 26.66 -1.82
N GLU A 28 0.41 27.63 -2.50
CA GLU A 28 0.08 29.06 -2.30
C GLU A 28 -1.27 29.39 -2.98
N CYS A 29 -2.11 30.21 -2.35
CA CYS A 29 -3.45 30.53 -2.89
C CYS A 29 -3.39 31.52 -4.07
N CYS A 30 -2.46 32.47 -4.03
CA CYS A 30 -2.22 33.45 -5.09
C CYS A 30 -0.86 33.17 -5.75
N PRO A 31 -0.80 32.42 -6.88
CA PRO A 31 0.46 32.01 -7.49
C PRO A 31 1.18 33.19 -8.18
N GLY A 32 2.01 33.90 -7.43
CA GLY A 32 2.93 34.92 -7.94
C GLY A 32 3.71 35.62 -6.83
N GLN A 33 4.97 35.97 -7.10
CA GLN A 33 5.78 36.75 -6.15
C GLN A 33 5.08 38.09 -5.85
N ASP A 34 4.98 38.43 -4.56
CA ASP A 34 4.37 39.66 -4.02
C ASP A 34 2.83 39.78 -4.16
N GLN A 35 2.10 38.66 -4.07
CA GLN A 35 0.64 38.63 -3.98
C GLN A 35 0.18 38.34 -2.54
N TYR A 36 -1.04 38.77 -2.19
CA TYR A 36 -1.66 38.52 -0.87
C TYR A 36 -3.19 38.52 -0.98
N LEU A 37 -3.87 37.99 0.03
CA LEU A 37 -5.34 37.90 0.09
C LEU A 37 -5.97 39.13 0.76
N VAL A 38 -7.10 39.56 0.21
CA VAL A 38 -8.02 40.53 0.82
C VAL A 38 -9.38 39.86 0.98
N TYR A 39 -10.01 40.02 2.15
CA TYR A 39 -11.33 39.46 2.44
C TYR A 39 -12.36 40.58 2.60
N ASP A 40 -13.38 40.56 1.74
CA ASP A 40 -14.51 41.49 1.83
C ASP A 40 -15.63 40.86 2.66
N ARG A 41 -15.92 41.48 3.82
CA ARG A 41 -16.96 41.03 4.75
C ARG A 41 -18.38 41.33 4.28
N GLU A 42 -18.58 42.31 3.39
CA GLU A 42 -19.92 42.65 2.88
C GLU A 42 -20.40 41.66 1.83
N THR A 43 -19.46 41.11 1.04
CA THR A 43 -19.74 40.17 -0.05
C THR A 43 -19.34 38.72 0.27
N ASN A 44 -18.60 38.49 1.35
CA ASN A 44 -18.06 37.19 1.77
C ASN A 44 -17.14 36.54 0.71
N VAL A 45 -16.32 37.36 0.03
CA VAL A 45 -15.43 36.93 -1.06
C VAL A 45 -13.96 37.21 -0.71
N THR A 46 -13.07 36.26 -1.02
CA THR A 46 -11.60 36.43 -0.96
C THR A 46 -11.03 36.73 -2.34
N GLU A 47 -10.22 37.78 -2.46
CA GLU A 47 -9.57 38.21 -3.72
C GLU A 47 -8.04 38.31 -3.57
N CYS A 48 -7.30 38.02 -4.65
CA CYS A 48 -5.84 38.18 -4.70
C CYS A 48 -5.44 39.59 -5.17
N HIS A 49 -4.56 40.24 -4.41
CA HIS A 49 -4.05 41.59 -4.68
C HIS A 49 -2.52 41.61 -4.87
N ILE A 50 -2.02 42.55 -5.68
CA ILE A 50 -0.57 42.79 -5.85
C ILE A 50 -0.07 43.80 -4.82
N ARG A 51 0.94 43.44 -4.01
CA ARG A 51 1.54 44.31 -2.96
C ARG A 51 2.01 45.67 -3.46
N ALA A 52 2.59 45.72 -4.67
CA ALA A 52 3.15 46.95 -5.24
C ALA A 52 2.12 47.96 -5.78
N THR A 53 0.90 47.51 -6.15
CA THR A 53 -0.07 48.37 -6.85
C THR A 53 -1.46 48.38 -6.22
N ASN A 54 -1.69 47.54 -5.21
CA ASN A 54 -2.98 47.29 -4.58
C ASN A 54 -4.14 47.09 -5.58
N ARG A 55 -3.84 46.43 -6.70
CA ARG A 55 -4.83 46.07 -7.72
C ARG A 55 -5.28 44.62 -7.54
N THR A 56 -6.59 44.40 -7.66
CA THR A 56 -7.24 43.09 -7.71
C THR A 56 -6.87 42.35 -8.99
N ILE A 57 -6.48 41.08 -8.86
CA ILE A 57 -6.12 40.21 -9.99
C ILE A 57 -7.26 39.23 -10.31
N GLY A 58 -8.04 38.83 -9.30
CA GLY A 58 -9.12 37.86 -9.41
C GLY A 58 -9.24 36.99 -8.14
N PRO A 59 -10.09 35.95 -8.16
CA PRO A 59 -10.24 35.01 -7.05
C PRO A 59 -8.99 34.12 -6.89
N PRO A 60 -8.75 33.54 -5.69
CA PRO A 60 -7.64 32.63 -5.44
C PRO A 60 -7.70 31.38 -6.33
N PHE A 61 -6.53 30.86 -6.70
CA PHE A 61 -6.45 29.71 -7.59
C PHE A 61 -6.70 28.41 -6.81
N LEU A 62 -7.94 27.90 -6.92
CA LEU A 62 -8.38 26.67 -6.26
C LEU A 62 -8.88 25.68 -7.33
N PRO A 63 -8.07 24.70 -7.76
CA PRO A 63 -8.56 23.64 -8.62
C PRO A 63 -9.54 22.74 -7.83
N ASP A 64 -10.76 22.61 -8.34
CA ASP A 64 -11.84 21.71 -7.89
C ASP A 64 -12.62 22.08 -6.60
N CYS A 65 -12.93 23.35 -6.36
CA CYS A 65 -13.86 23.74 -5.28
C CYS A 65 -15.15 24.35 -5.85
N GLU A 66 -16.24 23.58 -5.83
CA GLU A 66 -17.56 23.98 -6.35
C GLU A 66 -18.46 24.67 -5.28
N THR A 67 -17.97 24.90 -4.05
CA THR A 67 -18.73 25.49 -2.92
C THR A 67 -17.96 26.62 -2.20
N GLU A 68 -18.61 27.34 -1.26
CA GLU A 68 -18.02 28.43 -0.47
C GLU A 68 -16.73 28.00 0.26
N VAL A 69 -15.67 28.79 0.10
CA VAL A 69 -14.35 28.55 0.69
C VAL A 69 -14.36 28.96 2.16
N LYS A 70 -13.82 28.11 3.05
CA LYS A 70 -13.68 28.45 4.47
C LYS A 70 -12.29 29.02 4.75
N LEU A 71 -12.26 30.28 5.18
CA LEU A 71 -11.05 30.99 5.63
C LEU A 71 -10.82 30.74 7.14
N VAL A 72 -9.60 30.38 7.52
CA VAL A 72 -9.17 30.28 8.93
C VAL A 72 -7.87 31.07 9.11
N LEU A 73 -7.78 31.83 10.20
CA LEU A 73 -6.64 32.70 10.52
C LEU A 73 -5.81 32.10 11.65
N ASP A 74 -4.49 32.10 11.46
CA ASP A 74 -3.46 31.56 12.35
C ASP A 74 -3.59 30.06 12.69
N GLN A 75 -2.46 29.45 13.09
CA GLN A 75 -2.31 27.99 13.14
C GLN A 75 -3.40 27.27 13.98
N PRO A 76 -4.07 26.23 13.44
CA PRO A 76 -4.96 25.39 14.25
C PRO A 76 -4.15 24.43 15.15
N ASP A 77 -4.71 24.14 16.33
CA ASP A 77 -4.18 23.20 17.32
C ASP A 77 -3.97 21.80 16.71
N PRO A 78 -2.81 21.12 16.88
CA PRO A 78 -2.48 19.85 16.21
C PRO A 78 -3.44 18.69 16.50
N SER A 79 -4.26 18.81 17.55
CA SER A 79 -5.28 17.84 17.97
C SER A 79 -6.60 17.90 17.19
N LEU A 80 -6.78 18.88 16.30
CA LEU A 80 -8.05 19.14 15.59
C LEU A 80 -8.03 18.89 14.08
N LEU A 81 -6.93 18.37 13.52
CA LEU A 81 -6.73 18.28 12.07
C LEU A 81 -7.12 16.91 11.50
N ALA A 82 -8.38 16.79 11.07
CA ALA A 82 -8.83 15.77 10.12
C ALA A 82 -8.75 16.22 8.64
N ILE A 83 -8.37 17.47 8.37
CA ILE A 83 -8.38 18.05 7.01
C ILE A 83 -7.11 18.88 6.78
N THR A 84 -6.35 18.58 5.72
CA THR A 84 -5.22 19.41 5.28
C THR A 84 -5.73 20.64 4.52
N PRO A 85 -5.23 21.86 4.78
CA PRO A 85 -5.61 23.05 4.01
C PRO A 85 -5.25 22.88 2.53
N ARG A 86 -6.07 23.46 1.63
CA ARG A 86 -5.86 23.35 0.18
C ARG A 86 -4.81 24.33 -0.30
N CYS A 87 -4.77 25.51 0.31
CA CYS A 87 -3.70 26.46 0.10
C CYS A 87 -3.51 27.38 1.32
N ARG A 88 -2.37 28.06 1.38
CA ARG A 88 -2.00 29.02 2.42
C ARG A 88 -1.53 30.32 1.77
N ASP A 89 -1.86 31.46 2.38
CA ASP A 89 -1.35 32.78 1.97
C ASP A 89 -1.38 33.80 3.12
N GLU A 90 -0.86 35.01 2.92
CA GLU A 90 -0.98 36.13 3.88
C GLU A 90 -2.27 36.93 3.60
N LEU A 91 -3.05 37.24 4.63
CA LEU A 91 -4.25 38.10 4.56
C LEU A 91 -3.96 39.48 5.15
N LEU A 92 -4.36 40.56 4.47
CA LEU A 92 -4.35 41.92 5.00
C LEU A 92 -5.63 42.22 5.79
N GLU A 93 -5.51 42.53 7.08
CA GLU A 93 -6.63 42.97 7.93
C GLU A 93 -6.91 44.48 7.82
N GLU A 94 -8.10 44.91 8.26
CA GLU A 94 -8.56 46.32 8.22
C GLU A 94 -7.63 47.29 8.99
N ASP A 95 -6.84 46.79 9.94
CA ASP A 95 -5.88 47.55 10.73
C ASP A 95 -4.49 47.70 10.04
N GLY A 96 -4.32 47.11 8.86
CA GLY A 96 -3.10 47.15 8.06
C GLY A 96 -2.07 46.09 8.42
N THR A 97 -2.42 45.09 9.23
CA THR A 97 -1.54 43.97 9.59
C THR A 97 -1.71 42.76 8.67
N PHE A 98 -0.67 41.93 8.55
CA PHE A 98 -0.70 40.68 7.79
C PHE A 98 -0.76 39.49 8.72
N VAL A 99 -1.73 38.59 8.50
CA VAL A 99 -1.92 37.35 9.26
C VAL A 99 -1.88 36.13 8.34
N ASN A 100 -1.49 34.97 8.87
CA ASN A 100 -1.49 33.74 8.09
C ASN A 100 -2.92 33.27 7.87
N ALA A 101 -3.29 33.09 6.60
CA ALA A 101 -4.58 32.57 6.20
C ALA A 101 -4.46 31.19 5.55
N PHE A 102 -5.38 30.32 5.94
CA PHE A 102 -5.52 28.98 5.41
C PHE A 102 -6.87 28.85 4.75
N LEU A 103 -6.87 28.48 3.46
CA LEU A 103 -8.09 28.23 2.72
C LEU A 103 -8.36 26.72 2.69
N PHE A 104 -9.51 26.36 3.22
CA PHE A 104 -10.02 25.01 3.17
C PHE A 104 -11.17 24.97 2.18
N CYS A 105 -11.14 23.97 1.29
CA CYS A 105 -12.35 23.57 0.62
C CYS A 105 -13.07 22.59 1.54
N PRO A 106 -14.32 22.86 1.93
CA PRO A 106 -15.09 21.86 2.63
C PRO A 106 -15.29 20.67 1.69
N SER A 107 -14.49 19.61 1.86
CA SER A 107 -15.02 18.27 1.61
C SER A 107 -16.12 18.09 2.64
N SER A 108 -17.33 17.75 2.19
CA SER A 108 -18.47 17.50 3.07
C SER A 108 -18.09 16.56 4.22
N GLY A 109 -17.84 17.17 5.38
CA GLY A 109 -17.82 16.58 6.72
C GLY A 109 -16.64 15.71 7.11
N PHE A 110 -15.65 16.28 7.79
CA PHE A 110 -14.94 15.61 8.90
C PHE A 110 -14.62 16.64 9.99
N GLY A 111 -15.59 16.87 10.86
CA GLY A 111 -15.38 17.43 12.20
C GLY A 111 -15.68 16.33 13.21
N THR A 112 -14.90 16.28 14.29
CA THR A 112 -15.19 15.51 15.50
C THR A 112 -16.37 16.15 16.22
N ASP A 113 -17.56 15.86 15.73
CA ASP A 113 -18.88 15.95 16.36
C ASP A 113 -19.81 15.08 15.49
N PRO A 114 -20.87 14.46 16.04
CA PRO A 114 -21.65 13.46 15.31
C PRO A 114 -22.14 14.05 13.97
N PRO A 115 -21.93 13.34 12.83
CA PRO A 115 -22.26 13.88 11.52
C PRO A 115 -23.76 14.17 11.44
N ASP A 116 -24.18 15.18 10.68
CA ASP A 116 -25.58 15.52 10.41
C ASP A 116 -26.39 14.26 10.05
N LEU A 117 -26.99 13.66 11.08
CA LEU A 117 -27.80 12.46 10.97
C LEU A 117 -29.15 12.91 10.42
N GLU A 118 -29.41 12.63 9.14
CA GLU A 118 -30.77 12.77 8.65
C GLU A 118 -31.69 11.86 9.48
N GLN A 119 -32.64 12.43 10.20
CA GLN A 119 -33.68 11.70 10.93
C GLN A 119 -35.00 11.88 10.17
N GLY A 120 -35.51 10.80 9.56
CA GLY A 120 -36.79 10.80 8.86
C GLY A 120 -36.64 10.56 7.35
N GLY A 121 -37.10 9.39 6.92
CA GLY A 121 -37.16 8.97 5.52
C GLY A 121 -37.61 7.51 5.39
N SER A 122 -37.86 7.04 4.16
CA SER A 122 -38.11 5.61 3.91
C SER A 122 -36.86 4.80 4.29
N LYS A 123 -37.04 3.73 5.06
CA LYS A 123 -35.91 2.88 5.49
C LYS A 123 -35.37 2.10 4.30
N ILE A 124 -34.05 2.10 4.13
CA ILE A 124 -33.37 1.29 3.10
C ILE A 124 -32.86 -0.02 3.70
N LEU A 125 -32.89 -1.09 2.92
CA LEU A 125 -32.33 -2.37 3.34
C LEU A 125 -30.84 -2.42 3.02
N VAL A 126 -30.03 -2.75 4.02
CA VAL A 126 -28.58 -2.95 3.88
C VAL A 126 -28.14 -4.11 4.76
N ARG A 127 -27.13 -4.85 4.30
CA ARG A 127 -26.62 -6.03 5.00
C ARG A 127 -25.26 -5.74 5.63
N LYS A 128 -25.11 -6.12 6.89
CA LYS A 128 -23.84 -6.02 7.64
C LYS A 128 -23.11 -7.36 7.60
N CYS A 129 -21.79 -7.34 7.51
CA CYS A 129 -20.99 -8.58 7.48
C CYS A 129 -20.84 -9.19 8.88
N CYS A 130 -20.57 -8.38 9.89
CA CYS A 130 -20.42 -8.80 11.28
C CYS A 130 -21.66 -8.45 12.13
N PRO A 131 -21.79 -9.03 13.34
CA PRO A 131 -22.77 -8.58 14.33
C PRO A 131 -22.74 -7.07 14.56
N LEU A 132 -23.85 -6.49 15.01
CA LEU A 132 -24.05 -5.03 15.07
C LEU A 132 -22.91 -4.28 15.78
N GLU A 133 -22.45 -4.79 16.92
CA GLU A 133 -21.42 -4.20 17.78
C GLU A 133 -19.98 -4.54 17.34
N GLU A 134 -19.84 -5.39 16.32
CA GLU A 134 -18.56 -5.87 15.83
C GLU A 134 -18.25 -5.26 14.47
N GLY A 135 -16.96 -5.25 14.12
CA GLY A 135 -16.49 -5.06 12.76
C GLY A 135 -15.45 -6.10 12.37
N TYR A 136 -15.03 -6.08 11.11
CA TYR A 136 -14.22 -7.16 10.56
C TYR A 136 -12.72 -6.89 10.73
N ASP A 137 -11.99 -7.75 11.42
CA ASP A 137 -10.54 -7.63 11.52
C ASP A 137 -9.88 -8.18 10.26
N LEU A 138 -9.16 -7.33 9.51
CA LEU A 138 -8.51 -7.73 8.25
C LEU A 138 -7.30 -8.64 8.47
N ARG A 139 -6.64 -8.57 9.63
CA ARG A 139 -5.45 -9.37 9.98
C ARG A 139 -5.83 -10.74 10.52
N GLN A 140 -6.85 -10.80 11.38
CA GLN A 140 -7.34 -12.02 12.03
C GLN A 140 -8.39 -12.73 11.19
N GLN A 141 -9.05 -12.01 10.27
CA GLN A 141 -10.15 -12.50 9.44
C GLN A 141 -11.37 -12.94 10.24
N GLU A 142 -11.61 -12.28 11.35
CA GLU A 142 -12.68 -12.59 12.29
C GLU A 142 -13.42 -11.29 12.66
N CYS A 143 -14.67 -11.43 13.08
CA CYS A 143 -15.42 -10.30 13.62
C CYS A 143 -14.93 -10.01 15.05
N VAL A 144 -14.67 -8.73 15.32
CA VAL A 144 -14.13 -8.26 16.60
C VAL A 144 -14.94 -7.06 17.10
N PRO A 145 -15.04 -6.86 18.43
CA PRO A 145 -15.75 -5.71 18.99
C PRO A 145 -15.21 -4.37 18.49
N ARG A 146 -16.10 -3.44 18.17
CA ARG A 146 -15.76 -2.09 17.67
C ARG A 146 -16.02 -1.02 18.74
N PRO A 147 -15.15 0.00 18.88
CA PRO A 147 -15.31 1.02 19.94
C PRO A 147 -16.33 2.12 19.61
N PHE A 148 -17.06 2.04 18.50
CA PHE A 148 -17.99 3.08 18.05
C PHE A 148 -19.24 2.51 17.35
N SER A 149 -20.31 3.30 17.38
CA SER A 149 -21.59 2.99 16.74
C SER A 149 -21.44 2.84 15.23
N TRP A 150 -22.19 1.91 14.65
CA TRP A 150 -22.20 1.70 13.21
C TRP A 150 -22.97 2.83 12.51
N TRP A 151 -22.40 3.34 11.42
CA TRP A 151 -22.98 4.35 10.55
C TRP A 151 -22.74 3.92 9.10
N LEU A 152 -23.52 4.47 8.18
CA LEU A 152 -23.44 4.11 6.77
C LEU A 152 -23.41 5.37 5.88
N PRO A 153 -22.36 5.57 5.05
CA PRO A 153 -22.37 6.61 4.04
C PRO A 153 -23.26 6.20 2.85
N VAL A 154 -24.19 7.06 2.46
CA VAL A 154 -25.07 6.86 1.31
C VAL A 154 -24.96 8.01 0.32
N LEU A 155 -24.97 7.69 -0.96
CA LEU A 155 -25.01 8.64 -2.06
C LEU A 155 -26.46 8.99 -2.39
N HIS A 156 -26.76 10.28 -2.40
CA HIS A 156 -28.02 10.83 -2.86
C HIS A 156 -27.95 11.03 -4.37
N PRO A 157 -28.70 10.27 -5.19
CA PRO A 157 -28.56 10.32 -6.65
C PRO A 157 -28.89 11.69 -7.26
N GLU A 158 -29.77 12.44 -6.60
CA GLU A 158 -30.29 13.74 -7.06
C GLU A 158 -29.29 14.87 -6.79
N THR A 159 -28.71 14.90 -5.59
CA THR A 159 -27.76 15.95 -5.18
C THR A 159 -26.31 15.58 -5.42
N ARG A 160 -26.02 14.30 -5.69
CA ARG A 160 -24.66 13.69 -5.75
C ARG A 160 -23.85 13.84 -4.46
N GLU A 161 -24.51 14.16 -3.36
CA GLU A 161 -23.88 14.28 -2.05
C GLU A 161 -23.84 12.93 -1.33
N VAL A 162 -22.78 12.70 -0.55
CA VAL A 162 -22.68 11.57 0.37
C VAL A 162 -23.05 12.05 1.77
N ARG A 163 -24.04 11.41 2.40
CA ARG A 163 -24.51 11.69 3.76
C ARG A 163 -24.50 10.43 4.60
N ASN A 164 -24.29 10.55 5.91
CA ASN A 164 -24.28 9.42 6.82
C ASN A 164 -25.69 9.15 7.36
N LEU A 165 -26.15 7.90 7.27
CA LEU A 165 -27.41 7.47 7.85
C LEU A 165 -27.24 6.96 9.28
N SER A 166 -28.15 7.39 10.16
CA SER A 166 -28.38 6.81 11.49
C SER A 166 -29.13 5.47 11.41
N SER A 167 -29.03 4.67 12.48
CA SER A 167 -29.75 3.40 12.69
C SER A 167 -31.25 3.45 12.48
N ASP A 168 -31.87 4.63 12.64
CA ASP A 168 -33.31 4.78 12.49
C ASP A 168 -33.78 4.77 11.02
N ASN A 169 -32.87 5.00 10.06
CA ASN A 169 -33.20 5.21 8.65
C ASN A 169 -32.77 4.05 7.73
N TYR A 170 -32.22 2.97 8.29
CA TYR A 170 -31.98 1.73 7.57
C TYR A 170 -32.55 0.54 8.31
N GLN A 171 -32.87 -0.51 7.58
CA GLN A 171 -33.09 -1.84 8.14
C GLN A 171 -31.82 -2.64 7.90
N LEU A 172 -31.18 -3.06 8.99
CA LEU A 172 -30.06 -3.97 8.93
C LEU A 172 -30.57 -5.39 8.82
N ASN A 173 -30.16 -6.07 7.75
CA ASN A 173 -30.18 -7.52 7.76
C ASN A 173 -28.84 -8.01 8.33
N ILE A 174 -28.87 -8.62 9.51
CA ILE A 174 -27.71 -9.21 10.17
C ILE A 174 -27.83 -10.71 9.96
N ASP A 175 -27.50 -11.17 8.75
CA ASP A 175 -27.37 -12.58 8.47
C ASP A 175 -25.89 -12.97 8.58
N ASP A 176 -25.58 -14.14 9.17
CA ASP A 176 -24.20 -14.64 9.29
C ASP A 176 -23.48 -14.58 7.94
N LEU A 177 -22.17 -14.30 7.95
CA LEU A 177 -21.29 -14.22 6.77
C LEU A 177 -21.35 -15.47 5.87
N SER A 178 -21.79 -16.61 6.41
CA SER A 178 -22.07 -17.86 5.70
C SER A 178 -23.32 -17.84 4.82
N SER A 179 -24.17 -16.81 4.95
CA SER A 179 -25.42 -16.62 4.19
C SER A 179 -25.19 -16.09 2.77
N ILE A 180 -24.01 -15.52 2.46
CA ILE A 180 -23.65 -15.04 1.11
C ILE A 180 -22.48 -15.88 0.56
N PRO A 181 -22.75 -16.98 -0.17
CA PRO A 181 -21.71 -17.91 -0.61
C PRO A 181 -20.60 -17.31 -1.49
N CYS A 182 -20.92 -16.22 -2.20
CA CYS A 182 -20.03 -15.58 -3.19
C CYS A 182 -19.41 -14.25 -2.73
N ALA A 183 -19.72 -13.71 -1.55
CA ALA A 183 -19.20 -12.41 -1.09
C ALA A 183 -17.79 -12.55 -0.48
N LYS A 184 -16.85 -13.06 -1.27
CA LYS A 184 -15.46 -13.29 -0.85
C LYS A 184 -14.53 -12.16 -1.29
N TYR A 185 -14.94 -11.35 -2.28
CA TYR A 185 -14.14 -10.23 -2.76
C TYR A 185 -14.31 -9.03 -1.85
N MET A 186 -13.20 -8.52 -1.29
CA MET A 186 -13.17 -7.38 -0.38
C MET A 186 -12.77 -6.11 -1.12
N LEU A 187 -13.53 -5.03 -0.93
CA LEU A 187 -13.26 -3.69 -1.44
C LEU A 187 -12.82 -2.79 -0.29
N THR A 188 -11.69 -2.11 -0.46
CA THR A 188 -11.09 -1.24 0.55
C THR A 188 -10.68 0.10 -0.06
N PRO A 189 -11.62 1.07 -0.20
CA PRO A 189 -11.38 2.33 -0.92
C PRO A 189 -10.19 3.15 -0.40
N LYS A 190 -9.91 3.09 0.91
CA LYS A 190 -8.76 3.78 1.52
C LYS A 190 -7.41 3.24 1.03
N LYS A 191 -7.35 1.97 0.63
CA LYS A 191 -6.13 1.29 0.16
C LYS A 191 -6.00 1.34 -1.37
N ASP A 192 -7.10 1.19 -2.10
CA ASP A 192 -7.16 1.39 -3.56
C ASP A 192 -8.34 2.30 -3.92
N PRO A 193 -8.10 3.55 -4.35
CA PRO A 193 -9.15 4.48 -4.73
C PRO A 193 -10.07 3.96 -5.85
N ARG A 194 -9.61 2.99 -6.65
CA ARG A 194 -10.43 2.37 -7.72
C ARG A 194 -11.52 1.47 -7.15
N GLU A 195 -11.41 1.03 -5.91
CA GLU A 195 -12.40 0.19 -5.23
C GLU A 195 -13.52 1.01 -4.56
N THR A 196 -13.58 2.31 -4.82
CA THR A 196 -14.63 3.19 -4.30
C THR A 196 -16.02 2.68 -4.70
N TYR A 197 -16.90 2.62 -3.70
CA TYR A 197 -18.27 2.17 -3.83
C TYR A 197 -19.21 3.16 -3.15
N HIS A 198 -20.46 3.17 -3.59
CA HIS A 198 -21.49 4.06 -3.07
C HIS A 198 -22.79 3.29 -2.85
N VAL A 199 -23.37 3.38 -1.65
CA VAL A 199 -24.71 2.86 -1.40
C VAL A 199 -25.73 3.90 -1.85
N LEU A 200 -26.65 3.53 -2.73
CA LEU A 200 -27.66 4.43 -3.27
C LEU A 200 -28.80 4.61 -2.27
N ARG A 201 -29.07 5.85 -1.84
CA ARG A 201 -30.12 6.16 -0.85
C ARG A 201 -31.51 5.67 -1.25
N ASN A 202 -31.86 5.65 -2.53
CA ASN A 202 -33.23 5.35 -2.95
C ASN A 202 -33.54 3.84 -2.93
N THR A 203 -32.52 2.98 -3.04
CA THR A 203 -32.68 1.54 -3.21
C THR A 203 -31.92 0.69 -2.20
N GLY A 204 -30.90 1.24 -1.54
CA GLY A 204 -29.94 0.47 -0.75
C GLY A 204 -28.98 -0.35 -1.60
N HIS A 205 -28.99 -0.21 -2.93
CA HIS A 205 -28.08 -0.94 -3.81
C HIS A 205 -26.66 -0.37 -3.71
N LEU A 206 -25.66 -1.22 -3.88
CA LEU A 206 -24.27 -0.82 -3.93
C LEU A 206 -23.85 -0.59 -5.38
N TYR A 207 -23.42 0.62 -5.71
CA TYR A 207 -22.83 0.96 -7.01
C TYR A 207 -21.31 1.02 -6.90
N ILE A 208 -20.62 0.38 -7.84
CA ILE A 208 -19.16 0.37 -7.93
C ILE A 208 -18.75 0.93 -9.27
N GLN A 209 -18.07 2.08 -9.25
CA GLN A 209 -17.71 2.81 -10.47
C GLN A 209 -16.71 2.03 -11.34
N ALA A 210 -15.67 1.44 -10.75
CA ALA A 210 -14.66 0.71 -11.50
C ALA A 210 -15.17 -0.56 -12.20
N LEU A 211 -16.22 -1.19 -11.65
CA LEU A 211 -16.86 -2.35 -12.26
C LEU A 211 -18.06 -1.96 -13.13
N ASN A 212 -18.46 -0.69 -13.11
CA ASN A 212 -19.70 -0.17 -13.68
C ASN A 212 -20.89 -1.10 -13.42
N SER A 213 -21.02 -1.56 -12.18
CA SER A 213 -21.96 -2.61 -11.77
C SER A 213 -22.69 -2.21 -10.50
N THR A 214 -23.97 -2.59 -10.42
CA THR A 214 -24.85 -2.33 -9.28
C THR A 214 -25.23 -3.67 -8.65
N TYR A 215 -25.10 -3.77 -7.33
CA TYR A 215 -25.36 -4.97 -6.54
C TYR A 215 -26.59 -4.77 -5.68
N SER A 216 -27.45 -5.79 -5.65
CA SER A 216 -28.58 -5.83 -4.73
C SER A 216 -28.11 -6.12 -3.30
N PRO A 217 -28.88 -5.75 -2.25
CA PRO A 217 -28.53 -6.01 -0.85
C PRO A 217 -28.25 -7.49 -0.51
N GLU A 218 -28.68 -8.41 -1.39
CA GLU A 218 -28.42 -9.84 -1.24
C GLU A 218 -27.03 -10.28 -1.72
N GLU A 219 -26.35 -9.44 -2.50
CA GLU A 219 -25.09 -9.77 -3.19
C GLU A 219 -23.86 -9.11 -2.55
N PHE A 220 -24.07 -8.34 -1.47
CA PHE A 220 -22.98 -7.72 -0.72
C PHE A 220 -23.28 -7.66 0.78
N CYS A 221 -22.23 -7.44 1.56
CA CYS A 221 -22.36 -6.98 2.93
C CYS A 221 -21.33 -5.88 3.20
N LEU A 222 -21.63 -5.00 4.15
CA LEU A 222 -20.80 -3.84 4.51
C LEU A 222 -20.31 -3.98 5.95
N ASP A 223 -19.12 -3.49 6.23
CA ASP A 223 -18.62 -3.34 7.58
C ASP A 223 -17.53 -2.27 7.69
N HIS A 224 -17.08 -2.01 8.92
CA HIS A 224 -15.82 -1.33 9.17
C HIS A 224 -14.73 -2.38 9.39
N GLY A 225 -13.69 -2.32 8.57
CA GLY A 225 -12.51 -3.17 8.64
C GLY A 225 -11.46 -2.61 9.60
N ARG A 226 -11.00 -3.38 10.58
CA ARG A 226 -9.84 -3.03 11.43
C ARG A 226 -8.56 -3.35 10.69
N ILE A 227 -7.71 -2.35 10.43
CA ILE A 227 -6.36 -2.56 9.86
C ILE A 227 -5.38 -2.81 11.00
N ASP A 228 -5.37 -1.93 12.00
CA ASP A 228 -4.51 -1.97 13.19
C ASP A 228 -5.35 -1.70 14.45
N ASN A 229 -4.73 -1.72 15.63
CA ASN A 229 -5.45 -1.51 16.90
C ASN A 229 -6.20 -0.16 16.98
N GLU A 230 -5.78 0.84 16.22
CA GLU A 230 -6.32 2.21 16.27
C GLU A 230 -7.03 2.63 14.98
N SER A 231 -6.93 1.85 13.89
CA SER A 231 -7.36 2.27 12.56
C SER A 231 -8.47 1.38 11.99
N TRP A 232 -9.57 2.03 11.59
CA TRP A 232 -10.73 1.41 10.94
C TRP A 232 -10.95 2.02 9.55
N ILE A 233 -11.47 1.22 8.62
CA ILE A 233 -11.77 1.61 7.24
C ILE A 233 -13.13 1.08 6.80
N ASP A 234 -13.72 1.70 5.78
CA ASP A 234 -14.90 1.16 5.14
C ASP A 234 -14.55 -0.10 4.34
N LEU A 235 -15.33 -1.15 4.53
CA LEU A 235 -15.14 -2.46 3.93
C LEU A 235 -16.45 -2.91 3.30
N ALA A 236 -16.41 -3.27 2.01
CA ALA A 236 -17.51 -3.97 1.36
C ALA A 236 -17.05 -5.35 0.90
N ARG A 237 -17.86 -6.36 1.15
CA ARG A 237 -17.69 -7.70 0.58
C ARG A 237 -18.73 -7.92 -0.49
N ILE A 238 -18.31 -8.25 -1.70
CA ILE A 238 -19.19 -8.37 -2.86
C ILE A 238 -19.04 -9.70 -3.58
N CYS A 239 -20.12 -10.13 -4.24
CA CYS A 239 -20.08 -11.21 -5.20
C CYS A 239 -19.52 -10.74 -6.54
N HIS A 240 -18.21 -10.89 -6.77
CA HIS A 240 -17.60 -10.43 -8.01
C HIS A 240 -18.26 -11.08 -9.25
N PRO A 241 -18.51 -10.37 -10.37
CA PRO A 241 -19.26 -10.91 -11.50
C PRO A 241 -18.65 -12.19 -12.10
N LYS A 242 -17.31 -12.26 -12.14
CA LYS A 242 -16.58 -13.46 -12.57
C LYS A 242 -16.77 -14.64 -11.60
N GLU A 243 -16.82 -14.38 -10.30
CA GLU A 243 -17.05 -15.40 -9.28
C GLU A 243 -18.48 -15.95 -9.39
N LYS A 244 -19.48 -15.07 -9.56
CA LYS A 244 -20.88 -15.47 -9.79
C LYS A 244 -21.03 -16.39 -11.00
N LYS A 245 -20.36 -16.05 -12.11
CA LYS A 245 -20.35 -16.89 -13.32
C LYS A 245 -19.74 -18.26 -13.06
N ILE A 246 -18.55 -18.30 -12.45
CA ILE A 246 -17.84 -19.55 -12.16
C ILE A 246 -18.65 -20.45 -11.21
N LEU A 247 -19.22 -19.88 -10.14
CA LEU A 247 -20.03 -20.63 -9.18
C LEU A 247 -21.32 -21.19 -9.82
N ALA A 248 -21.93 -20.45 -10.76
CA ALA A 248 -23.08 -20.94 -11.52
C ALA A 248 -22.69 -22.11 -12.45
N ASP A 249 -21.56 -22.00 -13.15
CA ASP A 249 -21.05 -23.06 -14.05
C ASP A 249 -20.73 -24.36 -13.30
N CYS A 250 -20.29 -24.23 -12.04
CA CYS A 250 -19.90 -25.31 -11.13
C CYS A 250 -21.04 -25.86 -10.26
N LYS A 251 -22.27 -25.34 -10.38
CA LYS A 251 -23.38 -25.78 -9.55
C LYS A 251 -23.71 -27.26 -9.80
N GLY A 252 -23.55 -28.10 -8.77
CA GLY A 252 -23.83 -29.54 -8.83
C GLY A 252 -22.80 -30.37 -9.58
N LYS A 253 -21.59 -29.85 -9.80
CA LYS A 253 -20.48 -30.55 -10.46
C LYS A 253 -19.22 -30.48 -9.61
N VAL A 254 -18.33 -31.47 -9.76
CA VAL A 254 -16.97 -31.40 -9.20
C VAL A 254 -16.12 -30.53 -10.13
N CYS A 255 -15.83 -29.30 -9.70
CA CYS A 255 -15.09 -28.34 -10.50
C CYS A 255 -13.61 -28.27 -10.12
N VAL A 256 -12.75 -28.28 -11.13
CA VAL A 256 -11.32 -28.00 -10.98
C VAL A 256 -10.94 -26.85 -11.90
N GLN A 257 -10.22 -25.85 -11.35
CA GLN A 257 -9.82 -24.68 -12.11
C GLN A 257 -8.41 -24.84 -12.65
N LYS A 258 -8.28 -24.84 -13.98
CA LYS A 258 -7.00 -24.78 -14.69
C LYS A 258 -6.63 -23.32 -15.00
N CYS A 259 -5.36 -22.96 -14.91
CA CYS A 259 -4.91 -21.58 -15.17
C CYS A 259 -5.02 -21.22 -16.67
N CYS A 260 -4.46 -22.07 -17.53
CA CYS A 260 -4.52 -21.97 -18.98
C CYS A 260 -5.58 -22.89 -19.58
N VAL A 261 -5.90 -22.72 -20.86
CA VAL A 261 -6.75 -23.66 -21.59
C VAL A 261 -6.15 -25.08 -21.60
N GLN A 262 -6.97 -26.11 -21.86
CA GLN A 262 -6.52 -27.52 -21.76
C GLN A 262 -5.35 -27.87 -22.69
N THR A 263 -5.18 -27.14 -23.79
CA THR A 263 -4.13 -27.33 -24.80
C THR A 263 -2.83 -26.58 -24.47
N ASP A 264 -2.81 -25.83 -23.38
CA ASP A 264 -1.70 -24.93 -23.06
C ASP A 264 -1.15 -25.28 -21.68
N TYR A 265 0.10 -24.91 -21.43
CA TYR A 265 0.74 -24.97 -20.12
C TYR A 265 1.14 -23.58 -19.66
N LEU A 266 1.40 -23.43 -18.37
CA LEU A 266 1.81 -22.17 -17.79
C LEU A 266 3.31 -21.94 -18.00
N HIS A 267 3.67 -20.93 -18.76
CA HIS A 267 5.04 -20.47 -18.96
C HIS A 267 5.35 -19.28 -18.06
N GLU A 268 6.34 -19.43 -17.19
CA GLU A 268 6.77 -18.36 -16.30
C GLU A 268 7.73 -17.41 -17.03
N SER A 269 7.28 -16.19 -17.27
CA SER A 269 8.15 -15.14 -17.79
C SER A 269 8.99 -14.56 -16.65
N GLY A 270 10.31 -14.47 -16.82
CA GLY A 270 11.21 -13.81 -15.85
C GLY A 270 10.90 -12.33 -15.63
N VAL A 271 10.08 -11.72 -16.50
CA VAL A 271 9.57 -10.36 -16.39
C VAL A 271 8.10 -10.34 -16.81
N GLY A 272 7.20 -9.93 -15.91
CA GLY A 272 5.76 -9.77 -16.20
C GLY A 272 4.85 -10.92 -15.73
N PRO A 273 3.53 -10.87 -16.02
CA PRO A 273 2.58 -11.91 -15.63
C PRO A 273 2.87 -13.23 -16.37
N PRO A 274 2.49 -14.38 -15.77
CA PRO A 274 2.67 -15.68 -16.40
C PRO A 274 1.87 -15.75 -17.72
N ARG A 275 2.42 -16.44 -18.72
CA ARG A 275 1.81 -16.57 -20.05
C ARG A 275 1.43 -18.03 -20.30
N CYS A 276 0.36 -18.25 -21.05
CA CYS A 276 0.02 -19.58 -21.53
C CYS A 276 0.78 -19.86 -22.83
N SER A 277 1.33 -21.06 -22.96
CA SER A 277 2.02 -21.51 -24.17
C SER A 277 1.45 -22.86 -24.61
N PRO A 278 1.35 -23.13 -25.93
CA PRO A 278 0.81 -24.40 -26.42
C PRO A 278 1.59 -25.61 -25.89
N ALA A 279 0.87 -26.61 -25.39
CA ALA A 279 1.39 -27.89 -24.94
C ALA A 279 1.19 -28.96 -26.01
N GLU A 280 2.15 -29.88 -26.15
CA GLU A 280 1.99 -31.04 -27.04
C GLU A 280 1.07 -32.13 -26.46
N ARG A 281 0.76 -32.06 -25.16
CA ARG A 281 -0.06 -33.06 -24.45
C ARG A 281 -1.23 -32.37 -23.74
N LEU A 282 -2.38 -33.03 -23.76
CA LEU A 282 -3.55 -32.64 -22.98
C LEU A 282 -3.23 -32.73 -21.49
N TRP A 283 -3.68 -31.73 -20.74
CA TRP A 283 -3.56 -31.69 -19.29
C TRP A 283 -4.37 -32.81 -18.63
N ASP A 284 -3.75 -33.54 -17.70
CA ASP A 284 -4.36 -34.67 -17.01
C ASP A 284 -4.53 -34.36 -15.52
N SER A 285 -5.76 -33.99 -15.14
CA SER A 285 -6.12 -33.65 -13.77
C SER A 285 -5.95 -34.83 -12.80
N LYS A 286 -6.01 -36.09 -13.27
CA LYS A 286 -5.97 -37.29 -12.43
C LYS A 286 -4.65 -37.43 -11.68
N LYS A 287 -3.57 -36.85 -12.20
CA LYS A 287 -2.22 -36.91 -11.58
C LYS A 287 -2.09 -36.09 -10.30
N ILE A 288 -3.02 -35.18 -10.04
CA ILE A 288 -2.93 -34.19 -8.96
C ILE A 288 -3.86 -34.56 -7.79
N PHE A 289 -4.76 -35.53 -7.96
CA PHE A 289 -5.61 -36.02 -6.87
C PHE A 289 -4.78 -36.86 -5.88
N HIS A 290 -5.05 -36.69 -4.59
CA HIS A 290 -4.37 -37.46 -3.53
C HIS A 290 -4.87 -38.90 -3.41
N SER A 291 -6.14 -39.13 -3.76
CA SER A 291 -6.82 -40.43 -3.80
C SER A 291 -7.20 -40.79 -5.25
N HIS A 292 -7.97 -41.87 -5.44
CA HIS A 292 -8.56 -42.16 -6.75
C HIS A 292 -9.37 -40.94 -7.22
N PRO A 293 -9.28 -40.56 -8.51
CA PRO A 293 -10.09 -39.46 -9.03
C PRO A 293 -11.58 -39.72 -8.75
N PRO A 294 -12.39 -38.65 -8.60
CA PRO A 294 -13.82 -38.80 -8.33
C PRO A 294 -14.46 -39.72 -9.39
N ALA A 295 -15.47 -40.49 -8.96
CA ALA A 295 -16.18 -41.42 -9.85
C ALA A 295 -16.96 -40.68 -10.96
N GLU A 296 -17.30 -39.41 -10.72
CA GLU A 296 -17.93 -38.51 -11.68
C GLU A 296 -16.89 -37.74 -12.51
N GLU A 297 -17.27 -37.37 -13.73
CA GLU A 297 -16.41 -36.59 -14.64
C GLU A 297 -16.12 -35.20 -14.07
N VAL A 298 -14.83 -34.86 -13.94
CA VAL A 298 -14.37 -33.57 -13.42
C VAL A 298 -14.64 -32.46 -14.43
N HIS A 299 -15.38 -31.43 -14.02
CA HIS A 299 -15.62 -30.26 -14.84
C HIS A 299 -14.43 -29.29 -14.73
N VAL A 300 -13.66 -29.15 -15.81
CA VAL A 300 -12.50 -28.26 -15.84
C VAL A 300 -12.92 -26.87 -16.33
N ILE A 301 -12.74 -25.87 -15.49
CA ILE A 301 -12.91 -24.45 -15.85
C ILE A 301 -11.54 -23.82 -16.07
N THR A 302 -11.43 -22.83 -16.96
CA THR A 302 -10.15 -22.23 -17.34
C THR A 302 -10.16 -20.74 -17.02
N ASN A 303 -9.39 -20.32 -16.01
CA ASN A 303 -9.16 -18.91 -15.65
C ASN A 303 -8.05 -18.83 -14.60
N PHE A 304 -7.34 -17.70 -14.54
CA PHE A 304 -6.54 -17.35 -13.36
C PHE A 304 -7.43 -17.17 -12.11
N PRO A 305 -6.90 -17.39 -10.90
CA PRO A 305 -7.69 -17.38 -9.69
C PRO A 305 -8.12 -15.94 -9.36
N LEU A 306 -9.30 -15.81 -8.80
CA LEU A 306 -9.84 -14.54 -8.32
C LEU A 306 -9.39 -14.34 -6.88
N CYS A 307 -8.28 -13.62 -6.69
CA CYS A 307 -7.73 -13.33 -5.36
C CYS A 307 -8.35 -12.06 -4.78
N PRO A 308 -9.03 -12.13 -3.62
CA PRO A 308 -9.47 -10.94 -2.90
C PRO A 308 -8.27 -10.14 -2.38
N GLY A 309 -8.35 -8.81 -2.43
CA GLY A 309 -7.40 -7.91 -1.74
C GLY A 309 -6.33 -7.24 -2.62
N MET A 310 -5.47 -6.44 -1.97
CA MET A 310 -4.66 -5.34 -2.51
C MET A 310 -3.74 -5.68 -3.69
N THR A 311 -3.26 -6.91 -3.79
CA THR A 311 -2.32 -7.28 -4.85
C THR A 311 -2.95 -8.08 -5.97
N GLY A 312 -4.13 -8.66 -5.75
CA GLY A 312 -4.74 -9.65 -6.66
C GLY A 312 -3.79 -10.80 -7.03
N ARG A 313 -2.68 -10.98 -6.30
CA ARG A 313 -1.58 -11.86 -6.69
C ARG A 313 -1.74 -13.19 -5.98
N GLY A 314 -2.04 -14.23 -6.76
CA GLY A 314 -1.92 -15.59 -6.28
C GLY A 314 -0.47 -15.97 -6.06
N ILE A 315 -0.22 -16.80 -5.04
CA ILE A 315 1.11 -17.31 -4.73
C ILE A 315 1.31 -18.62 -5.50
N PRO A 316 2.38 -18.74 -6.31
CA PRO A 316 2.70 -20.01 -6.97
C PRO A 316 3.27 -21.00 -5.96
N LEU A 317 2.72 -22.21 -5.95
CA LEU A 317 3.18 -23.37 -5.20
C LEU A 317 3.95 -24.30 -6.14
N ARG A 318 5.21 -24.61 -5.80
CA ARG A 318 6.10 -25.45 -6.59
C ARG A 318 6.67 -26.59 -5.75
N PRO A 319 6.01 -27.76 -5.72
CA PRO A 319 6.48 -28.93 -4.99
C PRO A 319 7.91 -29.36 -5.40
N THR A 320 8.26 -29.21 -6.69
CA THR A 320 9.58 -29.58 -7.21
C THR A 320 10.71 -28.71 -6.64
N ASN A 321 10.49 -27.40 -6.52
CA ASN A 321 11.51 -26.46 -6.01
C ASN A 321 11.51 -26.42 -4.47
N ASN A 322 10.34 -26.57 -3.86
CA ASN A 322 10.15 -26.49 -2.42
C ASN A 322 9.19 -27.59 -1.97
N PRO A 323 9.68 -28.65 -1.31
CA PRO A 323 8.85 -29.78 -0.85
C PRO A 323 7.71 -29.36 0.07
N LYS A 324 7.81 -28.20 0.74
CA LYS A 324 6.75 -27.66 1.60
C LYS A 324 5.56 -27.12 0.80
N ASP A 325 5.69 -26.88 -0.50
CA ASP A 325 4.61 -26.37 -1.33
C ASP A 325 3.77 -27.52 -1.94
N LYS A 326 3.80 -28.71 -1.34
CA LYS A 326 3.01 -29.86 -1.76
C LYS A 326 1.51 -29.54 -1.65
N PHE A 327 0.80 -29.83 -2.73
CA PHE A 327 -0.64 -29.65 -2.85
C PHE A 327 -1.27 -30.87 -3.55
N TYR A 328 -2.57 -31.04 -3.37
CA TYR A 328 -3.34 -32.06 -4.07
C TYR A 328 -4.81 -31.67 -4.18
N LEU A 329 -5.49 -32.23 -5.20
CA LEU A 329 -6.93 -32.07 -5.36
C LEU A 329 -7.68 -33.03 -4.45
N THR A 330 -8.73 -32.52 -3.82
CA THR A 330 -9.72 -33.28 -3.04
C THR A 330 -10.82 -33.82 -3.94
N GLU A 331 -11.58 -34.82 -3.47
CA GLU A 331 -12.68 -35.43 -4.23
C GLU A 331 -13.80 -34.44 -4.58
N SER A 332 -13.97 -33.36 -3.81
CA SER A 332 -14.91 -32.26 -4.08
C SER A 332 -14.40 -31.23 -5.10
N GLY A 333 -13.16 -31.36 -5.58
CA GLY A 333 -12.53 -30.38 -6.48
C GLY A 333 -11.88 -29.20 -5.76
N GLY A 334 -11.82 -29.20 -4.42
CA GLY A 334 -11.01 -28.24 -3.67
C GLY A 334 -9.52 -28.57 -3.72
N LEU A 335 -8.65 -27.57 -3.59
CA LEU A 335 -7.20 -27.74 -3.54
C LEU A 335 -6.70 -27.76 -2.09
N MET A 336 -6.17 -28.88 -1.63
CA MET A 336 -5.53 -28.99 -0.31
C MET A 336 -4.07 -28.54 -0.38
N VAL A 337 -3.69 -27.59 0.50
CA VAL A 337 -2.31 -27.13 0.64
C VAL A 337 -1.73 -27.67 1.95
N GLU A 338 -0.81 -28.63 1.87
CA GLU A 338 -0.36 -29.44 3.02
C GLU A 338 0.30 -28.59 4.11
N LYS A 339 1.14 -27.64 3.70
CA LYS A 339 1.85 -26.72 4.61
C LYS A 339 0.94 -25.94 5.55
N TYR A 340 -0.26 -25.59 5.09
CA TYR A 340 -1.20 -24.81 5.87
C TYR A 340 -2.41 -25.62 6.35
N LYS A 341 -2.49 -26.91 5.97
CA LYS A 341 -3.62 -27.80 6.27
C LYS A 341 -4.97 -27.16 5.92
N MET A 342 -5.02 -26.45 4.80
CA MET A 342 -6.21 -25.72 4.35
C MET A 342 -6.67 -26.22 2.99
N VAL A 343 -7.99 -26.26 2.79
CA VAL A 343 -8.62 -26.48 1.49
C VAL A 343 -9.02 -25.14 0.90
N VAL A 344 -8.66 -24.92 -0.36
CA VAL A 344 -9.02 -23.73 -1.12
C VAL A 344 -9.92 -24.15 -2.27
N ASP A 345 -11.14 -23.64 -2.27
CA ASP A 345 -12.11 -23.90 -3.35
C ASP A 345 -12.02 -22.88 -4.49
N VAL A 346 -12.58 -23.26 -5.63
CA VAL A 346 -12.85 -22.39 -6.78
C VAL A 346 -13.67 -21.16 -6.33
N PRO A 347 -13.41 -19.93 -6.84
CA PRO A 347 -12.43 -19.57 -7.87
C PRO A 347 -11.07 -19.09 -7.34
N ARG A 348 -10.65 -19.50 -6.15
CA ARG A 348 -9.48 -18.94 -5.44
C ARG A 348 -8.17 -19.69 -5.66
N TYR A 349 -8.17 -20.68 -6.55
CA TYR A 349 -6.96 -21.35 -6.98
C TYR A 349 -7.06 -21.67 -8.46
N CYS A 350 -5.92 -21.88 -9.10
CA CYS A 350 -5.86 -22.59 -10.36
C CYS A 350 -4.64 -23.52 -10.36
N VAL A 351 -4.73 -24.64 -11.07
CA VAL A 351 -3.64 -25.59 -11.26
C VAL A 351 -3.22 -25.61 -12.73
N ASP A 352 -1.95 -25.87 -12.99
CA ASP A 352 -1.45 -26.07 -14.34
C ASP A 352 -0.15 -26.87 -14.29
N ASP A 353 0.42 -27.13 -15.46
CA ASP A 353 1.77 -27.65 -15.59
C ASP A 353 2.73 -26.52 -15.99
N ILE A 354 3.98 -26.57 -15.51
CA ILE A 354 5.07 -25.71 -15.93
C ILE A 354 6.17 -26.55 -16.59
N GLY A 355 6.69 -26.07 -17.72
CA GLY A 355 7.80 -26.74 -18.40
C GLY A 355 9.08 -26.63 -17.58
N ALA A 356 9.61 -27.77 -17.12
CA ALA A 356 10.96 -27.83 -16.55
C ALA A 356 12.01 -27.82 -17.67
N SER A 357 13.19 -27.28 -17.37
CA SER A 357 14.36 -27.26 -18.28
C SER A 357 14.81 -28.64 -18.78
N SER A 358 14.31 -29.72 -18.15
CA SER A 358 14.55 -31.14 -18.49
C SER A 358 13.54 -31.74 -19.47
N GLY A 359 12.52 -31.00 -19.93
CA GLY A 359 11.45 -31.52 -20.80
C GLY A 359 10.36 -32.30 -20.06
N THR A 360 10.39 -32.30 -18.72
CA THR A 360 9.32 -32.82 -17.85
C THR A 360 8.34 -31.69 -17.49
N LEU A 361 7.04 -32.00 -17.44
CA LEU A 361 6.01 -31.07 -16.98
C LEU A 361 5.85 -31.23 -15.47
N ASP A 362 6.09 -30.15 -14.73
CA ASP A 362 5.95 -30.11 -13.27
C ASP A 362 4.62 -29.48 -12.87
N PRO A 363 3.90 -30.01 -11.88
CA PRO A 363 2.65 -29.43 -11.44
C PRO A 363 2.89 -28.11 -10.68
N ILE A 364 2.13 -27.09 -11.03
CA ILE A 364 2.11 -25.79 -10.36
C ILE A 364 0.67 -25.44 -9.95
N ALA A 365 0.51 -24.86 -8.77
CA ALA A 365 -0.77 -24.28 -8.35
C ALA A 365 -0.57 -22.81 -8.02
N ILE A 366 -1.48 -21.95 -8.47
CA ILE A 366 -1.55 -20.56 -8.04
C ILE A 366 -2.71 -20.46 -7.05
N VAL A 367 -2.42 -20.05 -5.81
CA VAL A 367 -3.41 -20.03 -4.73
C VAL A 367 -3.53 -18.63 -4.16
N CYS A 368 -4.76 -18.17 -3.96
CA CYS A 368 -5.05 -16.95 -3.23
C CYS A 368 -5.00 -17.23 -1.74
N PHE A 369 -3.97 -16.73 -1.07
CA PHE A 369 -3.94 -16.76 0.39
C PHE A 369 -4.63 -15.52 0.93
N PRO A 370 -5.47 -15.66 1.95
CA PRO A 370 -5.87 -14.50 2.72
C PRO A 370 -4.62 -13.82 3.31
N GLU A 371 -4.47 -12.53 3.05
CA GLU A 371 -3.57 -11.65 3.82
C GLU A 371 -4.01 -11.77 5.29
N GLY A 372 -3.22 -12.44 6.14
CA GLY A 372 -3.65 -12.82 7.50
C GLY A 372 -3.30 -14.25 7.95
N SER A 373 -2.77 -15.12 7.08
CA SER A 373 -2.25 -16.45 7.50
C SER A 373 -0.87 -16.38 8.19
N ASN A 374 -0.85 -15.64 9.29
CA ASN A 374 -0.06 -15.59 10.54
C ASN A 374 1.26 -16.39 10.78
N VAL A 375 1.83 -17.15 9.85
CA VAL A 375 3.09 -17.89 10.12
C VAL A 375 4.31 -17.28 9.44
N LYS A 376 4.14 -16.58 8.31
CA LYS A 376 5.27 -15.93 7.60
C LYS A 376 5.34 -14.42 7.79
N ASP A 377 4.23 -13.76 8.09
CA ASP A 377 4.22 -12.30 8.22
C ASP A 377 4.88 -11.83 9.51
N LYS A 378 4.66 -12.53 10.64
CA LYS A 378 5.39 -12.24 11.89
C LYS A 378 6.89 -12.46 11.76
N ALA A 379 7.32 -13.53 11.09
CA ALA A 379 8.74 -13.79 10.89
C ALA A 379 9.38 -12.73 9.98
N ARG A 380 8.66 -12.29 8.93
CA ARG A 380 9.15 -11.28 8.01
C ARG A 380 9.19 -9.89 8.65
N GLU A 381 8.15 -9.51 9.41
CA GLU A 381 8.09 -8.28 10.19
C GLU A 381 9.22 -8.24 11.23
N VAL A 382 9.44 -9.34 11.97
CA VAL A 382 10.57 -9.47 12.90
C VAL A 382 11.91 -9.38 12.18
N ILE A 383 12.08 -10.00 11.02
CA ILE A 383 13.31 -9.89 10.22
C ILE A 383 13.54 -8.44 9.76
N TYR A 384 12.50 -7.72 9.34
CA TYR A 384 12.62 -6.31 8.96
C TYR A 384 13.05 -5.46 10.15
N ILE A 385 12.41 -5.62 11.32
CA ILE A 385 12.77 -4.91 12.55
C ILE A 385 14.22 -5.21 12.93
N ILE A 386 14.63 -6.48 12.93
CA ILE A 386 16.01 -6.88 13.24
C ILE A 386 16.99 -6.24 12.25
N TYR A 387 16.69 -6.26 10.96
CA TYR A 387 17.56 -5.69 9.94
C TYR A 387 17.71 -4.18 10.13
N SER A 388 16.62 -3.47 10.38
CA SER A 388 16.65 -2.02 10.63
C SER A 388 17.42 -1.68 11.90
N VAL A 389 17.24 -2.43 13.00
CA VAL A 389 17.99 -2.26 14.24
C VAL A 389 19.50 -2.49 14.03
N LEU A 390 19.87 -3.58 13.34
CA LEU A 390 21.27 -3.89 13.03
C LEU A 390 21.90 -2.83 12.14
N LEU A 391 21.12 -2.25 11.23
CA LEU A 391 21.60 -1.24 10.30
C LEU A 391 21.81 0.11 11.00
N VAL A 392 20.91 0.53 11.89
CA VAL A 392 21.12 1.70 12.75
C VAL A 392 22.32 1.50 13.66
N LEU A 393 22.45 0.33 14.28
CA LEU A 393 23.60 0.00 15.12
C LEU A 393 24.90 0.07 14.32
N SER A 394 24.93 -0.52 13.12
CA SER A 394 26.08 -0.45 12.20
C SER A 394 26.41 1.00 11.83
N ALA A 395 25.42 1.82 11.47
CA ALA A 395 25.61 3.23 11.14
C ALA A 395 26.18 4.03 12.32
N THR A 396 25.73 3.78 13.55
CA THR A 396 26.28 4.46 14.75
C THR A 396 27.75 4.11 15.00
N PHE A 397 28.13 2.83 14.88
CA PHE A 397 29.53 2.41 15.00
C PHE A 397 30.40 2.96 13.87
N LEU A 398 29.89 3.02 12.65
CA LEU A 398 30.58 3.64 11.51
C LEU A 398 30.78 5.13 11.70
N LEU A 399 29.79 5.84 12.25
CA LEU A 399 29.91 7.26 12.57
C LEU A 399 30.97 7.51 13.66
N LEU A 400 30.95 6.73 14.73
CA LEU A 400 31.97 6.81 15.79
C LEU A 400 33.37 6.54 15.22
N THR A 401 33.50 5.53 14.36
CA THR A 401 34.75 5.22 13.66
C THR A 401 35.19 6.40 12.81
N PHE A 402 34.29 6.98 12.02
CA PHE A 402 34.58 8.15 11.19
C PHE A 402 35.06 9.35 12.02
N LEU A 403 34.39 9.66 13.14
CA LEU A 403 34.76 10.77 14.03
C LEU A 403 36.11 10.54 14.72
N LEU A 404 36.36 9.34 15.25
CA LEU A 404 37.66 8.98 15.82
C LEU A 404 38.78 9.15 14.79
N TYR A 405 38.53 8.75 13.54
CA TYR A 405 39.48 8.89 12.46
C TYR A 405 39.76 10.35 12.08
N LEU A 406 38.80 11.26 12.27
CA LEU A 406 39.00 12.71 12.11
C LEU A 406 39.75 13.36 13.28
N ILE A 407 39.54 12.87 14.51
CA ILE A 407 40.11 13.47 15.73
C ILE A 407 41.58 13.07 15.91
N LEU A 408 42.00 11.87 15.51
CA LEU A 408 43.39 11.42 15.68
C LEU A 408 44.35 12.20 14.75
N PRO A 409 45.23 13.08 15.30
CA PRO A 409 46.08 13.97 14.51
C PRO A 409 47.30 13.27 13.87
N GLU A 410 47.53 11.98 14.17
CA GLU A 410 48.66 11.19 13.62
C GLU A 410 48.44 10.67 12.19
N ARG A 411 47.28 10.95 11.56
CA ARG A 411 46.97 10.45 10.20
C ARG A 411 47.51 11.35 9.08
N LYS A 412 48.84 11.38 8.93
CA LYS A 412 49.46 11.82 7.66
C LYS A 412 49.76 10.66 6.69
N SER A 413 49.60 9.41 7.12
CA SER A 413 49.83 8.24 6.26
C SER A 413 48.70 8.04 5.24
N LEU A 414 49.06 7.56 4.04
CA LEU A 414 48.12 7.25 2.96
C LEU A 414 47.03 6.26 3.41
N HIS A 415 47.43 5.31 4.27
CA HIS A 415 46.56 4.29 4.87
C HIS A 415 45.40 4.89 5.68
N GLY A 416 45.67 5.93 6.47
CA GLY A 416 44.62 6.58 7.28
C GLY A 416 43.56 7.29 6.45
N LYS A 417 43.93 7.71 5.23
CA LYS A 417 43.08 8.47 4.31
C LYS A 417 42.18 7.58 3.45
N THR A 418 42.71 6.46 2.94
CA THR A 418 41.93 5.47 2.18
C THR A 418 40.86 4.82 3.06
N LEU A 419 41.19 4.53 4.32
CA LEU A 419 40.26 3.98 5.29
C LEU A 419 39.14 4.97 5.66
N LEU A 420 39.43 6.29 5.71
CA LEU A 420 38.40 7.31 5.92
C LEU A 420 37.41 7.39 4.76
N CYS A 421 37.89 7.30 3.51
CA CYS A 421 37.03 7.27 2.33
C CYS A 421 36.13 6.03 2.31
N TYR A 422 36.68 4.86 2.65
CA TYR A 422 35.93 3.61 2.75
C TYR A 422 34.80 3.70 3.79
N VAL A 423 35.12 4.11 5.03
CA VAL A 423 34.15 4.25 6.11
C VAL A 423 33.11 5.33 5.79
N GLY A 424 33.52 6.44 5.17
CA GLY A 424 32.62 7.50 4.73
C GLY A 424 31.60 7.03 3.68
N CYS A 425 32.04 6.24 2.69
CA CYS A 425 31.13 5.65 1.70
C CYS A 425 30.10 4.71 2.36
N LEU A 426 30.54 3.85 3.28
CA LEU A 426 29.64 2.94 4.00
C LEU A 426 28.64 3.67 4.89
N LEU A 427 29.05 4.77 5.53
CA LEU A 427 28.17 5.59 6.35
C LEU A 427 27.04 6.20 5.53
N VAL A 428 27.36 6.82 4.38
CA VAL A 428 26.34 7.42 3.49
C VAL A 428 25.40 6.36 2.92
N ALA A 429 25.93 5.20 2.49
CA ALA A 429 25.10 4.09 2.01
C ALA A 429 24.16 3.56 3.09
N SER A 430 24.65 3.45 4.34
CA SER A 430 23.84 2.98 5.47
C SER A 430 22.72 3.97 5.79
N ILE A 431 22.98 5.28 5.79
CA ILE A 431 21.95 6.29 6.04
C ILE A 431 20.89 6.31 4.94
N ALA A 432 21.29 6.28 3.67
CA ALA A 432 20.35 6.23 2.55
C ALA A 432 19.46 4.97 2.60
N LEU A 433 20.03 3.83 3.02
CA LEU A 433 19.29 2.59 3.22
C LEU A 433 18.35 2.66 4.43
N SER A 434 18.73 3.32 5.53
CA SER A 434 17.83 3.60 6.67
C SER A 434 16.61 4.42 6.24
N VAL A 435 16.84 5.48 5.47
CA VAL A 435 15.77 6.36 4.97
C VAL A 435 14.79 5.57 4.09
N ALA A 436 15.31 4.71 3.21
CA ALA A 436 14.49 3.85 2.37
C ALA A 436 13.67 2.83 3.18
N GLN A 437 14.21 2.29 4.28
CA GLN A 437 13.49 1.34 5.13
C GLN A 437 12.42 2.00 5.98
N ILE A 438 12.75 3.08 6.68
CA ILE A 438 11.83 3.77 7.60
C ILE A 438 10.66 4.39 6.82
N GLY A 439 10.90 4.89 5.61
CA GLY A 439 9.85 5.52 4.83
C GLY A 439 9.02 4.57 3.96
N SER A 440 9.37 3.28 3.89
CA SER A 440 8.51 2.26 3.29
C SER A 440 7.17 2.14 4.03
N ASP A 441 7.16 2.35 5.34
CA ASP A 441 5.97 2.22 6.18
C ASP A 441 5.14 3.53 6.24
N ASN A 442 5.78 4.67 5.99
CA ASN A 442 5.18 6.01 6.11
C ASN A 442 4.79 6.66 4.76
N GLY A 443 4.90 5.92 3.64
CA GLY A 443 4.48 6.43 2.32
C GLY A 443 5.42 7.46 1.70
N ILE A 444 6.72 7.15 1.61
CA ILE A 444 7.70 7.99 0.87
C ILE A 444 7.29 8.19 -0.61
N SER A 445 7.57 9.38 -1.15
CA SER A 445 7.39 9.67 -2.57
C SER A 445 8.30 8.79 -3.45
N ASN A 446 7.79 8.34 -4.59
CA ASN A 446 8.53 7.47 -5.53
C ASN A 446 9.89 8.06 -5.95
N SER A 447 10.00 9.38 -6.07
CA SER A 447 11.23 10.07 -6.43
C SER A 447 12.31 9.95 -5.36
N VAL A 448 11.95 10.08 -4.08
CA VAL A 448 12.89 9.96 -2.96
C VAL A 448 13.31 8.50 -2.76
N CYS A 449 12.39 7.55 -2.91
CA CYS A 449 12.72 6.12 -2.88
C CYS A 449 13.74 5.77 -3.97
N LEU A 450 13.52 6.25 -5.20
CA LEU A 450 14.43 6.04 -6.31
C LEU A 450 15.80 6.69 -6.06
N ALA A 451 15.81 7.94 -5.58
CA ALA A 451 17.05 8.64 -5.25
C ALA A 451 17.85 7.92 -4.16
N ALA A 452 17.19 7.49 -3.08
CA ALA A 452 17.82 6.74 -1.99
C ALA A 452 18.42 5.41 -2.49
N ALA A 453 17.73 4.70 -3.38
CA ALA A 453 18.23 3.46 -3.98
C ALA A 453 19.48 3.71 -4.84
N LEU A 454 19.47 4.75 -5.68
CA LEU A 454 20.61 5.12 -6.53
C LEU A 454 21.83 5.56 -5.70
N VAL A 455 21.60 6.39 -4.68
CA VAL A 455 22.64 6.83 -3.74
C VAL A 455 23.25 5.62 -3.03
N THR A 456 22.42 4.76 -2.46
CA THR A 456 22.86 3.54 -1.76
C THR A 456 23.74 2.68 -2.67
N PHE A 457 23.29 2.42 -3.90
CA PHE A 457 24.02 1.61 -4.88
C PHE A 457 25.39 2.21 -5.23
N PHE A 458 25.43 3.51 -5.54
CA PHE A 458 26.67 4.21 -5.88
C PHE A 458 27.71 4.17 -4.75
N PHE A 459 27.27 4.41 -3.51
CA PHE A 459 28.18 4.46 -2.37
C PHE A 459 28.67 3.07 -1.94
N TYR A 460 27.86 2.01 -2.10
CA TYR A 460 28.36 0.64 -1.94
C TYR A 460 29.43 0.28 -2.96
N LEU A 461 29.23 0.60 -4.24
CA LEU A 461 30.25 0.39 -5.28
C LEU A 461 31.53 1.16 -4.99
N SER A 462 31.39 2.41 -4.54
CA SER A 462 32.52 3.24 -4.13
C SER A 462 33.26 2.63 -2.94
N ALA A 463 32.55 2.07 -1.95
CA ALA A 463 33.16 1.37 -0.82
C ALA A 463 33.95 0.13 -1.29
N PHE A 464 33.41 -0.66 -2.23
CA PHE A 464 34.15 -1.78 -2.82
C PHE A 464 35.41 -1.32 -3.55
N PHE A 465 35.34 -0.20 -4.28
CA PHE A 465 36.53 0.38 -4.91
C PHE A 465 37.61 0.75 -3.89
N TRP A 466 37.25 1.46 -2.82
CA TRP A 466 38.20 1.81 -1.75
C TRP A 466 38.75 0.60 -1.01
N LEU A 467 37.95 -0.47 -0.84
CA LEU A 467 38.43 -1.74 -0.28
C LEU A 467 39.51 -2.38 -1.15
N ASN A 468 39.37 -2.31 -2.48
CA ASN A 468 40.41 -2.77 -3.40
C ASN A 468 41.68 -1.91 -3.31
N VAL A 469 41.53 -0.58 -3.22
CA VAL A 469 42.66 0.34 -3.02
C VAL A 469 43.40 0.05 -1.72
N MET A 470 42.68 -0.21 -0.63
CA MET A 470 43.28 -0.59 0.66
C MET A 470 44.00 -1.93 0.59
N SER A 471 43.43 -2.92 -0.11
CA SER A 471 44.07 -4.23 -0.30
C SER A 471 45.38 -4.09 -1.09
N PHE A 472 45.39 -3.24 -2.12
CA PHE A 472 46.59 -2.92 -2.88
C PHE A 472 47.63 -2.18 -2.03
N ASP A 473 47.22 -1.19 -1.23
CA ASP A 473 48.10 -0.46 -0.31
C ASP A 473 48.79 -1.41 0.69
N ILE A 474 48.04 -2.33 1.29
CA ILE A 474 48.60 -3.35 2.21
C ILE A 474 49.57 -4.26 1.46
N TRP A 475 49.18 -4.79 0.29
CA TRP A 475 50.04 -5.67 -0.51
C TRP A 475 51.35 -4.99 -0.92
N TRP A 476 51.27 -3.72 -1.32
CA TRP A 476 52.44 -2.92 -1.72
C TRP A 476 53.39 -2.71 -0.55
N ASN A 477 52.87 -2.31 0.62
CA ASN A 477 53.69 -2.13 1.82
C ASN A 477 54.40 -3.43 2.23
N LEU A 478 53.68 -4.56 2.23
CA LEU A 478 54.26 -5.88 2.53
C LEU A 478 55.35 -6.30 1.51
N ARG A 479 55.20 -5.95 0.23
CA ARG A 479 56.18 -6.30 -0.81
C ARG A 479 57.43 -5.43 -0.74
N CYS A 480 57.28 -4.15 -0.42
CA CYS A 480 58.41 -3.22 -0.26
C CYS A 480 59.26 -3.54 0.97
N ASP A 481 58.66 -3.93 2.10
CA ASP A 481 59.40 -4.33 3.29
C ASP A 481 60.21 -5.62 3.08
N ASN A 482 59.68 -6.58 2.30
CA ASN A 482 60.39 -7.81 1.95
C ASN A 482 61.61 -7.58 1.03
N ASN A 483 61.64 -6.49 0.26
CA ASN A 483 62.79 -6.11 -0.56
C ASN A 483 63.89 -5.36 0.23
N PHE A 484 63.68 -5.09 1.53
CA PHE A 484 64.68 -4.47 2.41
C PHE A 484 65.48 -5.50 3.22
N PHE A 485 65.00 -6.76 3.27
CA PHE A 485 65.65 -7.90 3.95
C PHE A 485 66.31 -8.91 3.00
N SER A 486 66.36 -8.64 1.70
CA SER A 486 67.14 -9.37 0.69
C SER A 486 68.16 -8.43 0.06
#